data_AF-A0A0C1RB64-F1
#
_entry.id   AF-A0A0C1RB64-F1
#
_cell.length_a   1.000
_cell.length_b   1.000
_cell.length_c   1.000
_cell.angle_alpha   90.00
_cell.angle_beta   90.00
_cell.angle_gamma   90.00
#
_symmetry.space_group_name_H-M   'P 1'
#
loop_
_entity.id
_entity.type
_entity.pdbx_description
1 polymer ?
#
loop_
_entity_poly.entity_id
_entity_poly.type
_entity_poly.pdbx_seq_one_letter_code
_entity_poly.pdbx_strand_id
1 'polypeptide(L)'
;MIVKRITFIVLSVSTTIMVGLISHWGQLVMALPPKQDVPEEILRMEIITAARSPLDGSLVSAAEYAQLQERLSVSPPPKLDPKIREQVFLLRIRKFLLQIFPFLDI
;
A
#
# COMPACT_ATOMS: atom_id res chain seq x y z
N MET A 1 -12.97 63.09 -37.83
CA MET A 1 -13.40 61.67 -37.79
C MET A 1 -12.23 60.68 -37.67
N ILE A 2 -11.06 60.96 -38.26
CA ILE A 2 -9.84 60.11 -38.21
C ILE A 2 -9.31 59.88 -36.78
N VAL A 3 -9.12 60.94 -35.98
CA VAL A 3 -8.51 60.85 -34.64
C VAL A 3 -9.29 59.92 -33.72
N LYS A 4 -10.62 60.00 -33.75
CA LYS A 4 -11.51 59.15 -32.95
C LYS A 4 -11.39 57.67 -33.31
N ARG A 5 -11.16 57.33 -34.59
CA ARG A 5 -10.92 55.94 -35.05
C ARG A 5 -9.57 55.40 -34.57
N ILE A 6 -8.54 56.24 -34.54
CA ILE A 6 -7.21 55.86 -34.04
C ILE A 6 -7.27 55.56 -32.53
N THR A 7 -7.95 56.40 -31.75
CA THR A 7 -8.11 56.18 -30.30
C THR A 7 -8.84 54.87 -30.00
N PHE A 8 -9.86 54.51 -30.79
CA PHE A 8 -10.57 53.22 -30.62
C PHE A 8 -9.67 52.00 -30.90
N ILE A 9 -8.79 52.08 -31.90
CA ILE A 9 -7.85 50.99 -32.24
C ILE A 9 -6.80 50.83 -31.12
N VAL A 10 -6.26 51.94 -30.62
CA VAL A 10 -5.29 51.89 -29.52
C VAL A 10 -5.93 51.29 -28.26
N LEU A 11 -7.17 51.67 -27.97
CA LEU A 11 -7.91 51.14 -26.82
C LEU A 11 -8.15 49.62 -26.95
N SER A 12 -8.55 49.13 -28.13
CA SER A 12 -8.80 47.70 -28.32
C SER A 12 -7.52 46.87 -28.20
N VAL A 13 -6.41 47.34 -28.78
CA VAL A 13 -5.11 46.68 -28.68
C VAL A 13 -4.63 46.64 -27.23
N SER A 14 -4.73 47.76 -26.50
CA SER A 14 -4.33 47.82 -25.09
C SER A 14 -5.14 46.87 -24.21
N THR A 15 -6.46 46.77 -24.46
CA THR A 15 -7.35 45.88 -23.72
C THR A 15 -7.02 44.41 -23.99
N THR A 16 -6.70 44.07 -25.24
CA THR A 16 -6.36 42.70 -25.63
C THR A 16 -5.05 42.25 -24.97
N ILE A 17 -4.05 43.14 -24.93
CA ILE A 17 -2.77 42.87 -24.25
C ILE A 17 -2.99 42.70 -22.74
N MET A 18 -3.80 43.56 -22.12
CA MET A 18 -4.12 43.48 -20.69
C MET A 18 -4.80 42.15 -20.34
N VAL A 19 -5.79 41.72 -21.13
CA VAL A 19 -6.49 40.45 -20.91
C VAL A 19 -5.55 39.25 -21.08
N GLY A 20 -4.67 39.27 -22.08
CA GLY A 20 -3.66 38.23 -22.29
C GLY A 20 -2.70 38.10 -21.10
N LEU A 21 -2.24 39.23 -20.54
CA LEU A 21 -1.36 39.23 -19.37
C LEU A 21 -2.05 38.71 -18.10
N ILE A 22 -3.30 39.09 -17.88
CA ILE A 22 -4.09 38.63 -16.71
C ILE A 22 -4.37 37.11 -16.81
N SER A 23 -4.65 36.61 -18.01
CA SER A 23 -4.97 35.19 -18.23
C SER A 23 -3.82 34.25 -17.87
N HIS A 24 -2.57 34.70 -17.94
CA HIS A 24 -1.40 33.87 -17.62
C HIS A 24 -1.03 33.87 -16.13
N TRP A 25 -1.60 34.76 -15.32
CA TRP A 25 -1.25 34.85 -13.89
C TRP A 25 -1.97 33.82 -13.00
N GLY A 26 -3.08 33.24 -13.47
CA GLY A 26 -3.93 32.33 -12.68
C GLY A 26 -3.56 30.84 -12.76
N GLN A 27 -2.54 30.45 -13.53
CA GLN A 27 -2.13 29.05 -13.69
C GLN A 27 -1.12 28.58 -12.62
N LEU A 28 -1.10 29.23 -11.45
CA LEU A 28 -0.35 28.75 -10.29
C LEU A 28 -1.07 27.53 -9.68
N VAL A 29 -0.73 26.35 -10.19
CA VAL A 29 -0.65 25.07 -9.49
C VAL A 29 -1.79 24.80 -8.49
N MET A 30 -2.99 24.58 -9.01
CA MET A 30 -4.17 24.12 -8.25
C MET A 30 -4.14 22.60 -7.93
N ALA A 31 -3.05 21.91 -8.23
CA ALA A 31 -2.93 20.45 -8.11
C ALA A 31 -1.97 19.99 -6.99
N LEU A 32 -1.50 20.90 -6.14
CA LEU A 32 -0.74 20.50 -4.96
C LEU A 32 -1.71 19.92 -3.92
N PRO A 33 -1.47 18.69 -3.43
CA PRO A 33 -2.25 18.15 -2.32
C PRO A 33 -2.15 19.08 -1.10
N PRO A 34 -3.19 19.13 -0.25
CA PRO A 34 -3.15 19.96 0.95
C PRO A 34 -1.92 19.59 1.79
N LYS A 35 -1.21 20.59 2.31
CA LYS A 35 0.06 20.45 3.06
C LYS A 35 0.01 19.45 4.24
N GLN A 36 -1.19 19.08 4.66
CA GLN A 36 -1.47 18.15 5.75
C GLN A 36 -1.30 16.68 5.33
N ASP A 37 -1.43 16.38 4.03
CA ASP A 37 -1.23 15.04 3.52
C ASP A 37 0.27 14.76 3.35
N VAL A 38 0.74 13.71 4.02
CA VAL A 38 2.12 13.24 3.87
C VAL A 38 2.27 12.64 2.47
N PRO A 39 3.23 13.11 1.66
CA PRO A 39 3.48 12.55 0.33
C PRO A 39 3.76 11.05 0.37
N GLU A 40 3.31 10.32 -0.65
CA GLU A 40 3.53 8.88 -0.76
C GLU A 40 5.01 8.50 -0.73
N GLU A 41 5.88 9.35 -1.27
CA GLU A 41 7.32 9.14 -1.28
C GLU A 41 7.89 9.11 0.14
N ILE A 42 7.32 9.90 1.06
CA ILE A 42 7.70 9.90 2.47
C ILE A 42 7.14 8.64 3.16
N LEU A 43 5.87 8.28 2.89
CA LEU A 43 5.26 7.06 3.43
C LEU A 43 6.00 5.78 2.97
N ARG A 44 6.52 5.75 1.74
CA ARG A 44 7.33 4.64 1.21
C ARG A 44 8.69 4.52 1.90
N MET A 45 9.21 5.63 2.44
CA MET A 45 10.46 5.65 3.21
C MET A 45 10.22 5.47 4.71
N GLU A 46 8.98 5.49 5.18
CA GLU A 46 8.66 5.28 6.58
C GLU A 46 8.98 3.83 6.97
N ILE A 47 10.01 3.67 7.79
CA ILE A 47 10.40 2.37 8.34
C ILE A 47 9.35 2.02 9.41
N ILE A 48 8.44 1.10 9.07
CA ILE A 48 7.44 0.57 10.00
C ILE A 48 8.18 -0.08 11.18
N THR A 49 8.33 0.69 12.26
CA THR A 49 9.09 0.28 13.46
C THR A 49 8.24 -0.55 14.42
N ALA A 50 6.92 -0.48 14.25
CA ALA A 50 5.94 -1.23 15.01
C ALA A 50 5.55 -2.52 14.25
N ALA A 51 5.91 -3.66 14.82
CA ALA A 51 5.39 -4.94 14.37
C ALA A 51 4.03 -5.22 15.04
N ARG A 52 3.29 -6.20 14.54
CA ARG A 52 2.05 -6.68 15.16
C ARG A 52 2.36 -7.97 15.91
N SER A 53 1.87 -8.10 17.15
CA SER A 53 2.03 -9.34 17.92
C SER A 53 1.33 -10.51 17.18
N PRO A 54 2.00 -11.64 16.95
CA PRO A 54 1.38 -12.83 16.35
C PRO A 54 0.27 -13.45 17.20
N LEU A 55 0.19 -13.09 18.48
CA LEU A 55 -0.78 -13.62 19.44
C LEU A 55 -2.07 -12.78 19.45
N ASP A 56 -1.93 -11.45 19.55
CA ASP A 56 -3.05 -10.55 19.85
C ASP A 56 -3.25 -9.42 18.83
N GLY A 57 -2.37 -9.28 17.84
CA GLY A 57 -2.43 -8.19 16.86
C GLY A 57 -2.16 -6.79 17.44
N SER A 58 -1.71 -6.68 18.68
CA SER A 58 -1.29 -5.43 19.31
C SER A 58 -0.04 -4.86 18.62
N LEU A 59 0.11 -3.53 18.64
CA LEU A 59 1.32 -2.86 18.16
C LEU A 59 2.45 -3.14 19.17
N VAL A 60 3.52 -3.75 18.69
CA VAL A 60 4.72 -4.08 19.49
C VAL A 60 5.95 -3.46 18.83
N SER A 61 6.90 -3.00 19.63
CA SER A 61 8.16 -2.47 19.11
C SER A 61 8.99 -3.57 18.43
N ALA A 62 9.81 -3.24 17.44
CA ALA A 62 10.70 -4.20 16.77
C ALA A 62 11.57 -5.01 17.75
N ALA A 63 12.03 -4.39 18.85
CA ALA A 63 12.82 -5.06 19.88
C ALA A 63 11.98 -6.06 20.70
N GLU A 64 10.74 -5.69 21.03
CA GLU A 64 9.80 -6.57 21.74
C GLU A 64 9.36 -7.74 20.87
N TYR A 65 9.19 -7.50 19.57
CA TYR A 65 8.88 -8.53 18.58
C TYR A 65 10.03 -9.53 18.45
N ALA A 66 11.29 -9.08 18.39
CA ALA A 66 12.45 -9.97 18.34
C ALA A 66 12.51 -10.88 19.58
N GLN A 67 12.30 -10.32 20.78
CA GLN A 67 12.24 -11.10 22.02
C GLN A 67 11.06 -12.07 22.04
N LEU A 68 9.89 -11.66 21.54
CA LEU A 68 8.72 -12.54 21.45
C LEU A 68 8.96 -13.70 20.49
N GLN A 69 9.60 -13.44 19.35
CA GLN A 69 9.97 -14.46 18.38
C GLN A 69 10.96 -15.47 18.96
N GLU A 70 11.94 -15.02 19.74
CA GLU A 70 12.87 -15.92 20.45
C GLU A 70 12.11 -16.83 21.43
N ARG A 71 11.18 -16.27 22.22
CA ARG A 71 10.35 -17.06 23.16
C ARG A 71 9.46 -18.07 22.44
N LEU A 72 8.87 -17.69 21.30
CA LEU A 72 8.01 -18.58 20.50
C LEU A 72 8.82 -19.68 19.80
N SER A 73 10.04 -19.38 19.37
CA SER A 73 10.93 -20.35 18.71
C SER A 73 11.41 -21.46 19.66
N VAL A 74 11.45 -21.19 20.96
CA VAL A 74 11.91 -22.15 21.98
C VAL A 74 10.86 -23.21 22.31
N SER A 75 9.57 -22.98 22.03
CA SER A 75 8.53 -23.99 22.29
C SER A 75 8.48 -24.98 21.12
N PRO A 76 8.80 -26.27 21.33
CA PRO A 76 8.51 -27.28 20.32
C PRO A 76 7.00 -27.27 20.06
N PRO A 77 6.54 -27.38 18.81
CA PRO A 77 5.12 -27.55 18.54
C PRO A 77 4.61 -28.76 19.34
N PRO A 78 3.39 -28.69 19.92
CA PRO A 78 2.84 -29.77 20.71
C PRO A 78 2.92 -31.07 19.90
N LYS A 79 3.71 -32.03 20.41
CA LYS A 79 3.89 -33.30 19.73
C LYS A 79 2.58 -34.07 19.84
N LEU A 80 1.87 -34.20 18.73
CA LEU A 80 0.76 -35.15 18.60
C LEU A 80 1.23 -36.53 19.06
N ASP A 81 0.33 -37.26 19.70
CA ASP A 81 0.54 -38.66 20.07
C ASP A 81 1.11 -39.42 18.86
N PRO A 82 2.21 -40.18 19.03
CA PRO A 82 2.90 -40.82 17.91
C PRO A 82 1.97 -41.76 17.12
N LYS A 83 1.02 -42.42 17.79
CA LYS A 83 0.06 -43.31 17.14
C LYS A 83 -0.89 -42.53 16.22
N ILE A 84 -1.39 -41.39 16.70
CA ILE A 84 -2.26 -40.51 15.89
C ILE A 84 -1.49 -39.96 14.68
N ARG A 85 -0.24 -39.56 14.87
CA ARG A 85 0.63 -39.08 13.78
C ARG A 85 0.79 -40.14 12.69
N GLU A 86 1.09 -41.38 13.08
CA GLU A 86 1.24 -42.50 12.15
C GLU A 86 -0.06 -42.81 11.41
N GLN A 87 -1.20 -42.82 12.13
CA GLN A 87 -2.51 -43.02 11.51
C GLN A 87 -2.82 -41.95 10.46
N VAL A 88 -2.60 -40.68 10.77
CA VAL A 88 -2.82 -39.58 9.82
C VAL A 88 -1.89 -39.70 8.61
N PHE A 89 -0.64 -40.10 8.82
CA PHE A 89 0.31 -40.34 7.73
C PHE A 89 -0.15 -41.45 6.79
N LEU A 90 -0.58 -42.60 7.34
CA LEU A 90 -1.11 -43.72 6.55
C LEU A 90 -2.38 -43.33 5.78
N LEU A 91 -3.28 -42.56 6.39
CA LEU A 91 -4.48 -42.05 5.71
C LEU A 91 -4.14 -41.10 4.55
N ARG A 92 -3.13 -40.25 4.72
CA ARG A 92 -2.65 -39.38 3.63
C ARG A 92 -2.07 -40.18 2.47
N ILE A 93 -1.28 -41.21 2.76
CA ILE A 93 -0.77 -42.13 1.73
C ILE A 93 -1.92 -42.82 1.02
N ARG A 94 -2.87 -43.40 1.76
CA ARG A 94 -4.05 -44.06 1.16
C ARG A 94 -4.81 -43.11 0.24
N LYS A 95 -5.07 -41.89 0.69
CA LYS A 95 -5.76 -40.87 -0.12
C LYS A 95 -4.99 -40.55 -1.41
N PHE A 96 -3.67 -40.40 -1.31
CA PHE A 96 -2.82 -40.14 -2.47
C PHE A 96 -2.81 -41.31 -3.45
N LEU A 97 -2.77 -42.55 -2.97
CA LEU A 97 -2.83 -43.75 -3.80
C LEU A 97 -4.16 -43.85 -4.54
N LEU A 98 -5.28 -43.65 -3.86
CA LEU A 98 -6.61 -43.65 -4.49
C LEU A 98 -6.79 -42.50 -5.50
N GLN A 99 -6.10 -41.37 -5.28
CA GLN A 99 -6.13 -40.24 -6.20
C GLN A 99 -5.34 -40.53 -7.49
N ILE A 100 -4.20 -41.21 -7.40
CA ILE A 100 -3.37 -41.54 -8.58
C ILE A 100 -3.89 -42.80 -9.28
N PHE A 101 -4.35 -43.78 -8.53
CA PHE A 101 -4.79 -45.08 -9.01
C PHE A 101 -6.24 -45.33 -8.56
N PRO A 102 -7.24 -44.78 -9.29
CA PRO A 102 -8.65 -44.87 -8.91
C PRO A 102 -9.25 -46.28 -9.05
N PHE A 103 -8.44 -47.27 -9.42
CA PHE A 103 -8.79 -48.68 -9.60
C PHE A 103 -8.21 -49.59 -8.51
N LEU A 104 -7.50 -49.01 -7.53
CA LEU A 104 -7.02 -49.74 -6.35
C LEU A 104 -8.20 -49.99 -5.39
N ASP A 105 -8.69 -51.24 -5.33
CA ASP A 105 -9.68 -51.70 -4.33
C ASP A 105 -8.99 -51.98 -2.98
N ILE A 106 -8.69 -50.91 -2.21
CA ILE A 106 -8.03 -50.95 -0.88
C ILE A 106 -8.62 -49.98 0.16
#